data_AF-A0A6P8V7Z3-F1
#
_entry.id   AF-A0A6P8V7Z3-F1
#
_cell.length_a   1.000
_cell.length_b   1.000
_cell.length_c   1.000
_cell.angle_alpha   90.00
_cell.angle_beta   90.00
_cell.angle_gamma   90.00
#
_symmetry.space_group_name_H-M   'P 1'
#
loop_
_entity.id
_entity.type
_entity.pdbx_description
1 polymer ?
#
loop_
_entity_poly.entity_id
_entity_poly.type
_entity_poly.pdbx_seq_one_letter_code
_entity_poly.pdbx_strand_id
1 'polypeptide(L)'
;MSFGTSKKEMACERRKFALSILNGSVFHMENNCAMCSASKPLGSGPPTTDWIQCDTCERWFHEQCLGMNQDQLQEARASNWNCFLCN
;
A
#
# COMPACT_ATOMS: atom_id res chain seq x y z
N MET A 1 27.04 -11.56 8.21
CA MET A 1 26.44 -12.80 7.66
C MET A 1 27.45 -13.41 6.72
N SER A 2 27.83 -14.68 6.91
CA SER A 2 28.58 -15.42 5.88
C SER A 2 27.59 -16.31 5.12
N PHE A 3 27.68 -16.29 3.80
CA PHE A 3 26.87 -17.16 2.94
C PHE A 3 27.77 -18.25 2.38
N GLY A 4 27.38 -19.52 2.56
CA GLY A 4 27.99 -20.62 1.85
C GLY A 4 27.71 -20.48 0.36
N THR A 5 28.74 -20.57 -0.48
CA THR A 5 28.65 -20.32 -1.93
C THR A 5 28.34 -21.57 -2.73
N SER A 6 28.08 -22.71 -2.08
CA SER A 6 27.70 -23.92 -2.81
C SER A 6 26.38 -23.71 -3.54
N LYS A 7 26.19 -24.42 -4.67
CA LYS A 7 24.94 -24.33 -5.46
C LYS A 7 23.70 -24.63 -4.61
N LYS A 8 23.79 -25.60 -3.69
CA LYS A 8 22.70 -26.01 -2.80
C LYS A 8 22.36 -24.92 -1.78
N GLU A 9 23.35 -24.32 -1.15
CA GLU A 9 23.15 -23.24 -0.18
C GLU A 9 22.58 -22.00 -0.87
N MET A 10 23.14 -21.61 -2.01
CA MET A 10 22.63 -20.49 -2.80
C MET A 10 21.17 -20.70 -3.26
N ALA A 11 20.79 -21.93 -3.63
CA ALA A 11 19.39 -22.25 -3.96
C ALA A 11 18.47 -22.14 -2.73
N CYS A 12 18.94 -22.57 -1.56
CA CYS A 12 18.21 -22.42 -0.30
C CYS A 12 17.99 -20.95 0.06
N GLU A 13 19.04 -20.13 -0.02
CA GLU A 13 18.96 -18.69 0.28
C GLU A 13 18.05 -17.94 -0.70
N ARG A 14 18.12 -18.26 -2.00
CA ARG A 14 17.15 -17.72 -2.98
C ARG A 14 15.71 -18.06 -2.63
N ARG A 15 15.44 -19.30 -2.21
CA ARG A 15 14.11 -19.73 -1.80
C ARG A 15 13.64 -18.99 -0.55
N LYS A 16 14.49 -18.86 0.46
CA LYS A 16 14.17 -18.10 1.68
C LYS A 16 13.85 -16.64 1.35
N PHE A 17 14.68 -16.01 0.53
CA PHE A 17 14.48 -14.62 0.12
C PHE A 17 13.17 -14.44 -0.64
N ALA A 18 12.88 -15.32 -1.61
CA ALA A 18 11.62 -15.33 -2.33
C ALA A 18 10.42 -15.48 -1.39
N LEU A 19 10.46 -16.42 -0.44
CA LEU A 19 9.41 -16.56 0.57
C LEU A 19 9.23 -15.30 1.41
N SER A 20 10.33 -14.66 1.83
CA SER A 20 10.27 -13.43 2.63
C SER A 20 9.62 -12.28 1.86
N ILE A 21 9.93 -12.14 0.56
CA ILE A 21 9.30 -11.15 -0.31
C ILE A 21 7.82 -11.46 -0.46
N LEU A 22 7.46 -12.72 -0.77
CA LEU A 22 6.07 -13.11 -0.98
C LEU A 22 5.23 -12.87 0.28
N ASN A 23 5.74 -13.23 1.46
CA ASN A 23 5.05 -13.00 2.72
C ASN A 23 4.92 -11.51 3.07
N GLY A 24 5.95 -10.69 2.78
CA GLY A 24 5.90 -9.24 2.99
C GLY A 24 5.04 -8.49 1.96
N SER A 25 4.72 -9.13 0.83
CA SER A 25 3.92 -8.53 -0.25
C SER A 25 2.40 -8.68 -0.03
N VAL A 26 1.96 -9.24 1.10
CA VAL A 26 0.53 -9.38 1.41
C VAL A 26 -0.07 -7.99 1.61
N PHE A 27 -0.92 -7.58 0.67
CA PHE A 27 -1.64 -6.32 0.71
C PHE A 27 -2.98 -6.50 1.43
N HIS A 28 -3.13 -5.89 2.60
CA HIS A 28 -4.39 -5.89 3.34
C HIS A 28 -5.25 -4.72 2.86
N MET A 29 -6.20 -4.98 1.95
CA MET A 29 -7.04 -3.93 1.33
C MET A 29 -7.82 -3.08 2.34
N GLU A 30 -8.11 -3.63 3.52
CA GLU A 30 -8.86 -2.95 4.59
C GLU A 30 -8.02 -1.94 5.38
N ASN A 31 -6.70 -2.12 5.41
CA ASN A 31 -5.81 -1.35 6.31
C ASN A 31 -4.65 -0.66 5.59
N ASN A 32 -4.42 -0.96 4.31
CA ASN A 32 -3.31 -0.42 3.55
C ASN A 32 -3.80 0.56 2.49
N CYS A 33 -3.12 1.69 2.35
CA CYS A 33 -3.35 2.59 1.23
C CYS A 33 -2.94 1.90 -0.09
N ALA A 34 -3.86 1.85 -1.05
CA ALA A 34 -3.62 1.21 -2.35
C ALA A 34 -2.58 1.91 -3.23
N MET A 35 -2.12 3.10 -2.84
CA MET A 35 -1.02 3.79 -3.53
C MET A 35 0.35 3.57 -2.86
N CYS A 36 0.45 3.72 -1.54
CA CYS A 36 1.75 3.63 -0.84
C CYS A 36 1.97 2.32 -0.07
N SER A 37 0.98 1.43 -0.04
CA SER A 37 0.98 0.15 0.70
C SER A 37 1.19 0.24 2.21
N ALA A 38 1.33 1.45 2.77
CA ALA A 38 1.41 1.65 4.19
C ALA A 38 0.01 1.53 4.81
N SER A 39 -0.14 0.61 5.77
CA SER A 39 -1.03 0.84 6.91
C SER A 39 -0.34 1.86 7.79
N LYS A 40 -1.00 2.96 8.17
CA LYS A 40 -0.41 4.09 8.91
C LYS A 40 0.65 3.60 9.92
N PRO A 41 1.92 4.06 9.85
CA PRO A 41 2.89 3.70 10.87
C PRO A 41 2.41 4.27 12.22
N LEU A 42 2.41 3.44 13.27
CA LEU A 42 2.21 3.91 14.63
C LEU A 42 3.33 4.93 14.96
N GLY A 43 2.98 6.20 15.07
CA GLY A 43 3.84 7.22 15.72
C GLY A 43 4.58 8.23 14.83
N SER A 44 4.37 8.29 13.51
CA SER A 44 5.06 9.27 12.66
C SER A 44 4.11 10.00 11.71
N GLY A 45 3.37 11.01 12.20
CA GLY A 45 2.61 11.93 11.36
C GLY A 45 1.42 12.58 12.07
N PRO A 46 0.88 13.69 11.53
CA PRO A 46 -0.25 14.40 12.12
C PRO A 46 -1.47 13.49 12.38
N PRO A 47 -2.36 13.89 13.31
CA PRO A 47 -3.25 12.98 14.03
C PRO A 47 -4.17 12.11 13.16
N THR A 48 -4.50 12.55 11.95
CA THR A 48 -5.36 11.84 11.00
C THR A 48 -4.84 12.06 9.58
N THR A 49 -4.36 11.00 8.92
CA THR A 49 -4.39 10.99 7.46
C THR A 49 -5.84 10.69 7.11
N ASP A 50 -6.53 11.66 6.52
CA ASP A 50 -7.86 11.44 5.98
C ASP A 50 -7.77 10.38 4.86
N TRP A 51 -8.80 9.56 4.78
CA TRP A 51 -8.91 8.45 3.85
C TRP A 51 -10.12 8.64 2.94
N ILE A 52 -9.98 8.21 1.70
CA ILE A 52 -11.07 8.15 0.73
C ILE A 52 -11.11 6.75 0.10
N GLN A 53 -12.31 6.23 -0.13
CA GLN A 53 -12.55 4.93 -0.73
C GLN A 53 -13.03 5.10 -2.17
N CYS A 54 -12.52 4.28 -3.08
CA CYS A 54 -13.04 4.19 -4.44
C CYS A 54 -14.37 3.44 -4.46
N ASP A 55 -15.41 4.03 -5.07
CA ASP A 55 -16.75 3.43 -5.12
C ASP A 55 -16.84 2.20 -6.04
N THR A 56 -15.88 2.00 -6.96
CA THR A 56 -15.88 0.85 -7.88
C THR A 56 -15.10 -0.35 -7.33
N CYS A 57 -13.89 -0.15 -6.79
CA CYS A 57 -13.01 -1.25 -6.37
C CYS A 57 -12.84 -1.36 -4.86
N GLU A 58 -13.51 -0.50 -4.09
CA GLU A 58 -13.53 -0.49 -2.63
C GLU A 58 -12.14 -0.31 -1.96
N ARG A 59 -11.10 0.00 -2.75
CA ARG A 59 -9.76 0.27 -2.24
C ARG A 59 -9.71 1.62 -1.56
N TRP A 60 -8.94 1.67 -0.47
CA TRP A 60 -8.72 2.86 0.34
C TRP A 60 -7.41 3.57 -0.03
N PHE A 61 -7.44 4.90 0.00
CA PHE A 61 -6.31 5.76 -0.31
C PHE A 61 -6.16 6.82 0.78
N HIS A 62 -4.93 7.12 1.17
CA HIS A 62 -4.66 8.37 1.86
C HIS A 62 -4.89 9.53 0.89
N GLU A 63 -5.60 10.57 1.32
CA GLU A 63 -5.85 11.74 0.47
C GLU A 63 -4.56 12.43 0.02
N GLN A 64 -3.55 12.46 0.89
CA GLN A 64 -2.23 13.04 0.60
C GLN A 64 -1.49 12.25 -0.48
N CYS A 65 -1.77 10.94 -0.62
CA CYS A 65 -1.20 10.15 -1.69
C CYS A 65 -1.80 10.53 -3.05
N LEU A 66 -3.04 11.02 -3.10
CA LEU A 66 -3.71 11.33 -4.36
C LEU A 66 -3.22 12.62 -5.04
N GLY A 67 -2.52 13.50 -4.31
CA GLY A 67 -2.05 14.78 -4.84
C GLY A 67 -3.18 15.73 -5.25
N MET A 68 -4.39 15.52 -4.72
CA MET A 68 -5.56 16.37 -4.94
C MET A 68 -5.50 17.59 -4.02
N ASN A 69 -6.00 18.73 -4.52
CA ASN A 69 -6.22 19.91 -3.68
C ASN A 69 -7.52 19.78 -2.87
N GLN A 70 -7.77 20.74 -1.98
CA GLN A 70 -8.92 20.70 -1.07
C GLN A 70 -10.27 20.68 -1.79
N ASP A 71 -10.42 21.44 -2.88
CA ASP A 71 -11.67 21.53 -3.64
C ASP A 71 -11.95 20.19 -4.34
N GLN A 72 -10.93 19.57 -4.93
CA GLN A 72 -11.02 18.25 -5.56
C GLN A 72 -11.37 17.16 -4.55
N LEU A 73 -10.77 17.20 -3.35
CA LEU A 73 -11.09 16.26 -2.27
C LEU A 73 -12.53 16.47 -1.77
N GLN A 74 -12.99 17.71 -1.68
CA GLN A 74 -14.36 18.01 -1.29
C GLN A 74 -15.38 17.47 -2.31
N GLU A 75 -15.12 17.65 -3.60
CA GLU A 75 -15.96 17.08 -4.68
C GLU A 75 -15.97 15.56 -4.64
N ALA A 76 -14.80 14.94 -4.47
CA ALA A 76 -14.64 13.50 -4.37
C ALA A 76 -15.37 12.89 -3.15
N ARG A 77 -15.44 13.60 -2.03
CA ARG A 77 -16.20 13.18 -0.83
C ARG A 77 -17.70 13.39 -0.96
N ALA A 78 -18.12 14.36 -1.79
CA ALA A 78 -19.52 14.76 -1.94
C ALA A 78 -20.27 13.95 -3.02
N SER A 79 -19.57 13.17 -3.83
CA SER A 79 -20.11 12.45 -4.98
C SER A 79 -19.41 11.10 -5.16
N ASN A 80 -19.87 10.29 -6.13
CA ASN A 80 -19.17 9.05 -6.48
C ASN A 80 -17.78 9.36 -7.00
N TRP A 81 -16.77 8.76 -6.37
CA TRP A 81 -15.37 8.90 -6.72
C TRP A 81 -14.75 7.56 -7.12
N ASN A 82 -14.11 7.56 -8.30
CA ASN A 82 -13.36 6.42 -8.81
C ASN A 82 -11.86 6.74 -8.82
N CYS A 83 -11.07 5.81 -8.31
CA CYS A 83 -9.61 5.93 -8.35
C CYS A 83 -9.07 5.72 -9.78
N PHE A 84 -7.85 6.20 -10.01
CA PHE A 84 -7.12 6.09 -11.28
C PHE A 84 -6.87 4.64 -11.77
N LEU A 85 -7.12 3.63 -10.95
CA LEU A 85 -7.01 2.21 -11.31
C LEU A 85 -8.31 1.63 -11.89
N CYS A 86 -9.44 2.32 -11.74
CA CYS A 86 -10.76 1.89 -12.22
C CYS A 86 -11.18 2.54 -13.54
N ASN A 87 -10.25 3.25 -14.21
CA ASN A 87 -10.46 3.82 -15.54
C ASN A 87 -10.43 2.75 -16.63
#